data_AF-A0A7W9T941-F1
#
_entry.id   AF-A0A7W9T941-F1
#
_cell.length_a   1.000
_cell.length_b   1.000
_cell.length_c   1.000
_cell.angle_alpha   90.00
_cell.angle_beta   90.00
_cell.angle_gamma   90.00
#
_symmetry.space_group_name_H-M   'P 1'
#
loop_
_entity.id
_entity.type
_entity.pdbx_description
1 polymer ?
#
loop_
_entity_poly.entity_id
_entity_poly.type
_entity_poly.pdbx_seq_one_letter_code
_entity_poly.pdbx_strand_id
1 'polypeptide(L)' 'MRAELVAWLLGHAAVRLHESDAPADLQHRIRLLGLTGGDRWTDPHWPGHRY' A
#
# COMPACT_ATOMS: atom_id res chain seq x y z
N MET A 1 -13.99 9.33 7.21
CA MET A 1 -13.97 7.85 7.13
C MET A 1 -12.87 7.26 6.25
N ARG A 2 -12.89 7.35 4.91
CA ARG A 2 -11.88 6.66 4.07
C ARG A 2 -10.44 7.12 4.36
N ALA A 3 -10.24 8.42 4.55
CA ALA A 3 -8.92 8.98 4.86
C ALA A 3 -8.37 8.49 6.21
N GLU A 4 -9.21 8.39 7.24
CA GLU A 4 -8.83 7.90 8.57
C GLU A 4 -8.49 6.41 8.55
N LEU A 5 -9.27 5.60 7.81
CA LEU A 5 -8.97 4.18 7.62
C LEU A 5 -7.64 3.97 6.90
N VAL A 6 -7.38 4.77 5.86
CA VAL A 6 -6.10 4.72 5.12
C VAL A 6 -4.94 5.12 6.02
N ALA A 7 -5.09 6.22 6.78
CA ALA A 7 -4.07 6.65 7.74
C ALA A 7 -3.79 5.56 8.79
N TRP A 8 -4.83 4.90 9.29
CA TRP A 8 -4.68 3.78 10.22
C TRP A 8 -3.97 2.58 9.58
N LEU A 9 -4.33 2.18 8.35
CA LEU A 9 -3.68 1.07 7.64
C LEU A 9 -2.19 1.36 7.38
N LEU A 10 -1.86 2.59 6.98
CA LEU A 10 -0.48 2.99 6.71
C LEU A 10 0.38 3.01 7.98
N GLY A 11 -0.18 3.45 9.11
CA GLY A 11 0.57 3.53 10.37
C GLY A 11 0.66 2.19 11.12
N HIS A 12 -0.42 1.42 11.15
CA HIS A 12 -0.53 0.23 12.00
C HIS A 12 -0.44 -1.09 11.23
N ALA A 13 -1.07 -1.19 10.06
CA ALA A 13 -1.06 -2.45 9.30
C ALA A 13 0.25 -2.65 8.56
N ALA A 14 0.86 -1.60 8.00
CA ALA A 14 2.17 -1.70 7.34
C ALA A 14 3.25 -2.31 8.27
N VAL A 15 3.31 -1.85 9.52
CA VAL A 15 4.27 -2.35 10.52
C VAL A 15 4.01 -3.81 10.85
N ARG A 16 2.75 -4.18 11.13
CA ARG A 16 2.41 -5.58 11.45
C ARG A 16 2.67 -6.53 10.30
N LEU A 17 2.41 -6.10 9.06
CA LEU A 17 2.70 -6.92 7.89
C LEU A 17 4.21 -7.12 7.69
N HIS A 18 5.01 -6.11 8.01
CA HIS A 18 6.47 -6.24 7.99
C HIS A 18 6.96 -7.21 9.06
N GLU A 19 6.43 -7.13 10.28
CA GLU A 19 6.80 -8.04 11.39
C GLU A 19 6.32 -9.48 11.18
N SER A 20 5.21 -9.67 10.46
CA SER A 20 4.60 -10.99 10.24
C SER A 20 5.15 -11.72 9.00
N ASP A 21 6.22 -11.20 8.39
CA ASP A 21 6.77 -11.68 7.10
C ASP A 21 5.69 -11.87 6.02
N ALA A 22 4.73 -10.94 5.99
CA ALA A 22 3.61 -11.05 5.08
C ALA A 22 4.06 -10.88 3.62
N PRO A 23 3.33 -11.44 2.64
CA PRO A 23 3.68 -11.35 1.24
C PRO A 23 3.97 -9.91 0.81
N ALA A 24 5.10 -9.70 0.13
CA ALA A 24 5.53 -8.38 -0.33
C ALA A 24 4.45 -7.65 -1.13
N ASP A 25 3.65 -8.38 -1.91
CA ASP A 25 2.51 -7.85 -2.67
C ASP A 25 1.50 -7.10 -1.78
N LEU A 26 1.24 -7.62 -0.57
CA LEU A 26 0.32 -6.99 0.37
C LEU A 26 0.92 -5.72 0.99
N GLN A 27 2.21 -5.75 1.29
CA GLN A 27 2.96 -4.59 1.78
C GLN A 27 2.98 -3.48 0.72
N HIS A 28 3.22 -3.83 -0.54
CA HIS A 28 3.17 -2.91 -1.67
C HIS A 28 1.77 -2.33 -1.86
N ARG A 29 0.71 -3.14 -1.74
CA ARG A 29 -0.68 -2.63 -1.79
C ARG A 29 -0.97 -1.61 -0.69
N ILE A 30 -0.51 -1.85 0.54
CA ILE A 30 -0.68 -0.86 1.62
C ILE A 30 0.11 0.41 1.31
N ARG A 31 1.35 0.30 0.82
CA ARG A 31 2.14 1.46 0.39
C ARG A 31 1.44 2.30 -0.68
N LEU A 32 0.81 1.65 -1.67
CA LEU A 32 0.05 2.32 -2.73
C LEU A 32 -1.15 3.13 -2.20
N LEU A 33 -1.74 2.74 -1.06
CA LEU A 33 -2.84 3.51 -0.45
C LEU A 33 -2.37 4.87 0.10
N GLY A 34 -1.08 5.01 0.41
CA GLY A 34 -0.47 6.26 0.86
C GLY A 34 0.02 7.16 -0.26
N LEU A 35 0.09 6.65 -1.49
CA LEU A 35 0.40 7.45 -2.66
C LEU A 35 -0.85 8.20 -3.11
N THR A 36 -0.70 9.50 -3.34
CA THR A 36 -1.76 10.36 -3.88
C THR A 36 -1.48 10.68 -5.35
N GLY A 37 -2.53 10.80 -6.16
CA GLY A 37 -2.41 11.29 -7.54
C GLY A 37 -1.74 10.33 -8.53
N GLY A 38 -0.86 10.88 -9.38
CA GLY A 38 -0.20 10.22 -10.51
C GLY A 38 0.84 9.17 -10.13
N ASP A 39 1.51 9.35 -8.99
CA ASP A 39 2.59 8.47 -8.51
C ASP A 39 2.09 7.05 -8.24
N ARG A 40 0.83 6.94 -7.83
CA ARG A 40 0.15 5.65 -7.66
C ARG A 40 0.10 4.84 -8.97
N TRP A 41 -0.13 5.49 -10.09
CA TRP A 41 -0.38 4.84 -11.38
C TRP A 41 0.89 4.47 -12.13
N THR A 42 1.99 5.14 -11.78
CA THR A 42 3.34 4.91 -12.32
C THR A 42 4.16 3.97 -11.44
N ASP A 43 3.64 3.57 -10.28
CA ASP A 43 4.29 2.61 -9.41
C ASP A 43 4.33 1.21 -10.09
N PRO A 44 5.51 0.57 -10.20
CA PRO A 44 5.65 -0.75 -10.82
C PRO A 44 4.83 -1.86 -10.16
N HIS A 45 4.44 -1.68 -8.90
CA HIS A 45 3.61 -2.63 -8.14
C HIS A 45 2.12 -2.34 -8.27
N TRP A 46 1.72 -1.41 -9.14
CA TRP A 46 0.31 -1.12 -9.41
C TRP A 46 -0.42 -2.38 -9.94
N PRO A 47 -1.54 -2.80 -9.32
CA PRO A 47 -2.30 -3.96 -9.80
C PRO A 47 -2.91 -3.66 -11.17
N GLY A 48 -2.33 -4.26 -12.21
CA GLY A 48 -2.69 -4.00 -13.60
C GLY A 48 -1.57 -3.36 -14.42
N HIS A 49 -0.37 -3.15 -13.85
CA HIS A 49 0.83 -2.84 -14.62
C HIS A 49 1.21 -4.06 -15.47
N ARG A 50 0.61 -4.16 -16.67
CA ARG A 50 1.07 -5.08 -17.71
C ARG A 50 2.32 -4.47 -18.34
N TYR A 51 3.43 -5.20 -18.23
CA TYR A 51 4.63 -4.97 -19.02
C TYR A 51 4.31 -5.01 -20.52
#